data_AF-A0A7Y2AW67-F1
#
_entry.id   AF-A0A7Y2AW67-F1
#
_cell.length_a   1.000
_cell.length_b   1.000
_cell.length_c   1.000
_cell.angle_alpha   90.00
_cell.angle_beta   90.00
_cell.angle_gamma   90.00
#
_symmetry.space_group_name_H-M   'P 1'
#
loop_
_entity.id
_entity.type
_entity.pdbx_description
1 polymer ?
#
loop_
_entity_poly.entity_id
_entity_poly.type
_entity_poly.pdbx_seq_one_letter_code
_entity_poly.pdbx_strand_id
1 'polypeptide(L)'
;MRTRVAVFCFLAWTCIAPAQGVDAPQTGQFSPEDQLNFEWLKEHTHRLLESDLPLARAAALSGPYNSTEPTRGFERVFTDLLNDQHLDAPALWKLAYVCQRPAHRNACEQHEVYERLARSDPGNAAVYLWPRAWQSVDDRELAVLSDKQILRASRAERFDSYFGRDAHLLYDLSLELVTRHPHPDTFTAGGLAWQAYWLVTGMIISDMQRLAPLFRHCEEGVREVNDTLETACFRIAGLMKDHGNTVLGTMFGRALERRLLMQKDPESPVSLALYRKQRLESKAWQCLYQTLWPNPLEDPGMAASEFRERLRLLSDLGEREWYERLADMDYVTNPQDWERSPQECRALRDLEGEALIAELDELDPYD
;
A
#
# COMPACT_ATOMS: atom_id res chain seq x y z
N MET A 1 -3.60 6.06 28.17
CA MET A 1 -4.80 5.80 27.34
C MET A 1 -5.32 7.01 26.54
N ARG A 2 -4.98 8.28 26.86
CA ARG A 2 -5.48 9.47 26.13
C ARG A 2 -4.64 9.93 24.92
N THR A 3 -3.40 9.45 24.76
CA THR A 3 -2.49 9.80 23.65
C THR A 3 -2.75 9.00 22.36
N ARG A 4 -3.53 7.91 22.44
CA ARG A 4 -3.77 6.97 21.33
C ARG A 4 -4.72 7.49 20.23
N VAL A 5 -5.49 8.55 20.51
CA VAL A 5 -6.53 9.06 19.57
C VAL A 5 -6.01 10.20 18.69
N ALA A 6 -5.02 10.99 19.15
CA ALA A 6 -4.55 12.17 18.42
C ALA A 6 -3.71 11.82 17.17
N VAL A 7 -2.78 10.87 17.29
CA VAL A 7 -1.93 10.42 16.16
C VAL A 7 -2.76 9.66 15.11
N PHE A 8 -3.74 8.87 15.56
CA PHE A 8 -4.68 8.17 14.68
C PHE A 8 -5.59 9.14 13.92
N CYS A 9 -6.09 10.19 14.59
CA CYS A 9 -6.86 11.24 13.93
C CYS A 9 -6.01 12.05 12.95
N PHE A 10 -4.75 12.36 13.26
CA PHE A 10 -3.89 13.20 12.41
C PHE A 10 -3.47 12.49 11.10
N LEU A 11 -3.14 11.20 11.17
CA LEU A 11 -2.74 10.42 10.00
C LEU A 11 -3.92 9.93 9.17
N ALA A 12 -5.05 9.57 9.80
CA ALA A 12 -6.32 9.37 9.08
C ALA A 12 -6.73 10.64 8.34
N TRP A 13 -6.48 11.82 8.92
CA TRP A 13 -6.72 13.09 8.24
C TRP A 13 -5.82 13.29 7.02
N THR A 14 -4.50 13.12 7.13
CA THR A 14 -3.58 13.32 5.98
C THR A 14 -3.75 12.29 4.86
N CYS A 15 -4.22 11.07 5.16
CA CYS A 15 -4.45 10.03 4.16
C CYS A 15 -5.87 10.04 3.56
N ILE A 16 -6.87 10.58 4.26
CA ILE A 16 -8.29 10.62 3.82
C ILE A 16 -8.69 12.02 3.30
N ALA A 17 -8.07 13.11 3.79
CA ALA A 17 -8.48 14.47 3.47
C ALA A 17 -8.03 15.07 2.12
N PRO A 18 -7.09 14.53 1.30
CA PRO A 18 -6.73 15.22 0.06
C PRO A 18 -7.86 15.22 -0.98
N ALA A 19 -8.96 14.49 -0.75
CA ALA A 19 -10.11 14.44 -1.65
C ALA A 19 -11.24 15.45 -1.35
N GLN A 20 -11.27 16.10 -0.17
CA GLN A 20 -12.46 16.88 0.26
C GLN A 20 -12.21 18.28 0.80
N GLY A 21 -11.09 18.94 0.46
CA GLY A 21 -10.92 20.38 0.76
C GLY A 21 -11.11 20.72 2.23
N VAL A 22 -10.69 19.83 3.13
CA VAL A 22 -10.75 20.09 4.57
C VAL A 22 -9.61 21.05 4.91
N ASP A 23 -9.94 22.27 5.34
CA ASP A 23 -8.99 23.31 5.71
C ASP A 23 -7.99 22.78 6.74
N ALA A 24 -6.71 22.70 6.40
CA ALA A 24 -5.62 22.30 7.30
C ALA A 24 -5.84 22.91 8.70
N PRO A 25 -5.75 22.13 9.80
CA PRO A 25 -6.03 22.65 11.12
C PRO A 25 -5.15 23.87 11.32
N GLN A 26 -5.78 24.99 11.70
CA GLN A 26 -5.06 26.23 11.93
C GLN A 26 -3.91 25.93 12.91
N THR A 27 -2.70 26.37 12.56
CA THR A 27 -1.41 26.05 13.17
C THR A 27 -1.30 26.31 14.69
N GLY A 28 -2.36 26.83 15.32
CA GLY A 28 -2.45 27.11 16.75
C GLY A 28 -2.91 25.95 17.66
N GLN A 29 -3.06 24.70 17.19
CA GLN A 29 -3.53 23.58 18.03
C GLN A 29 -2.58 22.38 18.18
N PHE A 30 -1.36 22.46 17.66
CA PHE A 30 -0.39 21.38 17.84
C PHE A 30 0.23 21.40 19.24
N SER A 31 0.37 20.22 19.85
CA SER A 31 1.20 20.10 21.05
C SER A 31 2.67 20.39 20.69
N PRO A 32 3.52 20.81 21.66
CA PRO A 32 4.95 20.99 21.39
C PRO A 32 5.64 19.75 20.81
N GLU A 33 5.19 18.55 21.21
CA GLU A 33 5.66 17.27 20.68
C GLU A 33 5.27 17.10 19.20
N ASP A 34 4.03 17.43 18.84
CA ASP A 34 3.59 17.40 17.44
C ASP A 34 4.36 18.40 16.57
N GLN A 35 4.67 19.60 17.09
CA GLN A 35 5.48 20.60 16.37
C GLN A 35 6.91 20.11 16.13
N LEU A 36 7.52 19.47 17.14
CA LEU A 36 8.86 18.92 17.03
C LEU A 36 8.93 17.79 16.00
N ASN A 37 7.98 16.84 16.07
CA ASN A 37 7.79 15.81 15.06
C ASN A 37 7.60 16.41 13.66
N PHE A 38 6.88 17.54 13.59
CA PHE A 38 6.60 18.21 12.32
C PHE A 38 7.86 18.79 11.68
N GLU A 39 8.69 19.47 12.45
CA GLU A 39 9.97 20.04 11.98
C GLU A 39 10.98 18.95 11.60
N TRP A 40 11.04 17.85 12.37
CA TRP A 40 11.92 16.73 12.00
C TRP A 40 11.51 16.09 10.68
N LEU A 41 10.21 15.87 10.46
CA LEU A 41 9.70 15.29 9.21
C LEU A 41 9.99 16.21 8.01
N LYS A 42 9.98 17.53 8.21
CA LYS A 42 10.37 18.53 7.20
C LYS A 42 11.86 18.42 6.85
N GLU A 43 12.74 18.35 7.85
CA GLU A 43 14.18 18.14 7.64
C GLU A 43 14.45 16.78 6.96
N HIS A 44 13.79 15.72 7.41
CA HIS A 44 13.91 14.40 6.81
C HIS A 44 13.51 14.41 5.33
N THR A 45 12.37 15.03 5.00
CA THR A 45 11.93 15.18 3.61
C THR A 45 12.93 15.98 2.79
N HIS A 46 13.49 17.07 3.34
CA HIS A 46 14.50 17.87 2.65
C HIS A 46 15.76 17.04 2.33
N ARG A 47 16.21 16.21 3.27
CA ARG A 47 17.38 15.34 3.08
C ARG A 47 17.16 14.26 2.04
N LEU A 48 15.95 13.68 2.00
CA LEU A 48 15.59 12.75 0.95
C LEU A 48 15.59 13.43 -0.43
N LEU A 49 15.17 14.70 -0.52
CA LEU A 49 15.25 15.49 -1.75
C LEU A 49 16.69 15.80 -2.19
N GLU A 50 17.63 15.88 -1.25
CA GLU A 50 19.07 16.08 -1.50
C GLU A 50 19.83 14.77 -1.76
N SER A 51 19.21 13.61 -1.57
CA SER A 51 19.85 12.30 -1.76
C SER A 51 20.25 12.07 -3.22
N ASP A 52 21.41 11.43 -3.45
CA ASP A 52 21.82 10.98 -4.77
C ASP A 52 20.93 9.85 -5.31
N LEU A 53 20.22 9.13 -4.43
CA LEU A 53 19.34 8.02 -4.79
C LEU A 53 18.04 8.54 -5.43
N PRO A 54 17.73 8.20 -6.69
CA PRO A 54 16.50 8.68 -7.34
C PRO A 54 15.22 8.23 -6.63
N LEU A 55 15.18 7.00 -6.11
CA LEU A 55 14.03 6.49 -5.36
C LEU A 55 13.79 7.29 -4.07
N ALA A 56 14.84 7.69 -3.36
CA ALA A 56 14.72 8.53 -2.16
C ALA A 56 14.08 9.88 -2.48
N ARG A 57 14.57 10.54 -3.54
CA ARG A 57 14.04 11.81 -4.03
C ARG A 57 12.58 11.66 -4.46
N ALA A 58 12.24 10.63 -5.23
CA ALA A 58 10.88 10.37 -5.68
C ALA A 58 9.92 10.09 -4.50
N ALA A 59 10.37 9.32 -3.50
CA ALA A 59 9.60 9.06 -2.29
C ALA A 59 9.31 10.35 -1.50
N ALA A 60 10.30 11.24 -1.37
CA ALA A 60 10.14 12.55 -0.73
C ALA A 60 9.08 13.41 -1.44
N LEU A 61 9.07 13.41 -2.78
CA LEU A 61 8.05 14.13 -3.55
C LEU A 61 6.64 13.57 -3.32
N SER A 62 6.51 12.25 -3.21
CA SER A 62 5.23 11.53 -3.02
C SER A 62 4.62 11.68 -1.62
N GLY A 63 5.43 12.05 -0.61
CA GLY A 63 5.03 12.15 0.78
C GLY A 63 3.96 13.22 1.09
N PRO A 64 3.31 13.12 2.27
CA PRO A 64 2.16 13.95 2.66
C PRO A 64 2.48 15.43 2.91
N TYR A 65 3.74 15.79 3.11
CA TYR A 65 4.17 17.16 3.46
C TYR A 65 4.18 18.16 2.30
N ASN A 66 4.06 17.69 1.07
CA ASN A 66 4.07 18.56 -0.11
C ASN A 66 2.72 19.24 -0.38
N SER A 67 1.74 19.14 0.53
CA SER A 67 0.39 19.66 0.29
C SER A 67 0.17 21.12 0.69
N THR A 68 1.05 21.74 1.50
CA THR A 68 0.77 23.08 2.07
C THR A 68 1.91 24.11 2.03
N GLU A 69 3.18 23.71 1.95
CA GLU A 69 4.31 24.64 1.75
C GLU A 69 5.18 24.19 0.57
N PRO A 70 5.58 25.09 -0.34
CA PRO A 70 6.57 24.75 -1.37
C PRO A 70 7.90 24.43 -0.69
N THR A 71 8.20 23.14 -0.56
CA THR A 71 9.50 22.70 -0.04
C THR A 71 10.55 23.21 -1.02
N ARG A 72 11.56 23.93 -0.52
CA ARG A 72 12.64 24.46 -1.38
C ARG A 72 13.24 23.32 -2.19
N GLY A 73 13.22 23.46 -3.51
CA GLY A 73 13.79 22.48 -4.42
C GLY A 73 12.83 21.42 -4.93
N PHE A 74 11.56 21.38 -4.52
CA PHE A 74 10.57 20.41 -5.04
C PHE A 74 10.52 20.42 -6.57
N GLU A 75 10.22 21.57 -7.18
CA GLU A 75 10.06 21.68 -8.64
C GLU A 75 11.34 21.33 -9.39
N ARG A 76 12.50 21.69 -8.82
CA ARG A 76 13.80 21.35 -9.39
C ARG A 76 14.02 19.84 -9.36
N VAL A 77 13.85 19.20 -8.20
CA VAL A 77 14.03 17.75 -8.04
C VAL A 77 13.02 16.97 -8.89
N PHE A 78 11.78 17.42 -8.93
CA PHE A 78 10.75 16.84 -9.80
C PHE A 78 11.14 16.92 -11.27
N THR A 79 11.58 18.10 -11.74
CA THR A 79 12.07 18.29 -13.11
C THR A 79 13.31 17.44 -13.40
N ASP A 80 14.24 17.35 -12.47
CA ASP A 80 15.45 16.53 -12.61
C ASP A 80 15.10 15.05 -12.77
N LEU A 81 14.19 14.52 -11.94
CA LEU A 81 13.70 13.14 -12.05
C LEU A 81 12.90 12.89 -13.33
N LEU A 82 12.08 13.85 -13.78
CA LEU A 82 11.37 13.74 -15.06
C LEU A 82 12.35 13.62 -16.24
N ASN A 83 13.50 14.29 -16.17
CA ASN A 83 14.52 14.28 -17.21
C ASN A 83 15.46 13.06 -17.14
N ASP A 84 15.68 12.49 -15.96
CA ASP A 84 16.52 11.31 -15.77
C ASP A 84 15.92 10.09 -16.49
N GLN A 85 16.58 9.59 -17.54
CA GLN A 85 16.11 8.44 -18.33
C GLN A 85 16.41 7.08 -17.70
N HIS A 86 17.15 7.04 -16.59
CA HIS A 86 17.67 5.83 -15.95
C HIS A 86 16.98 5.49 -14.63
N LEU A 87 15.85 6.13 -14.33
CA LEU A 87 15.02 5.76 -13.19
C LEU A 87 14.56 4.30 -13.28
N ASP A 88 14.72 3.58 -12.17
CA ASP A 88 14.19 2.23 -12.02
C ASP A 88 12.67 2.24 -11.75
N ALA A 89 12.07 1.05 -11.79
CA ALA A 89 10.63 0.91 -11.65
C ALA A 89 10.08 1.42 -10.30
N PRO A 90 10.72 1.15 -9.14
CA PRO A 90 10.33 1.77 -7.87
C PRO A 90 10.34 3.30 -7.90
N ALA A 91 11.40 3.94 -8.43
CA ALA A 91 11.46 5.40 -8.47
C ALA A 91 10.38 5.99 -9.39
N LEU A 92 10.17 5.34 -10.55
CA LEU A 92 9.09 5.68 -11.47
C LEU A 92 7.70 5.46 -10.85
N TRP A 93 7.54 4.45 -9.99
CA TRP A 93 6.30 4.20 -9.25
C TRP A 93 5.98 5.34 -8.28
N LYS A 94 6.98 5.80 -7.51
CA LYS A 94 6.82 6.98 -6.65
C LYS A 94 6.56 8.25 -7.44
N LEU A 95 7.24 8.45 -8.57
CA LEU A 95 7.00 9.59 -9.44
C LEU A 95 5.59 9.56 -10.02
N ALA A 96 5.10 8.38 -10.42
CA ALA A 96 3.72 8.19 -10.88
C ALA A 96 2.69 8.61 -9.82
N TYR A 97 2.96 8.40 -8.53
CA TYR A 97 2.10 8.90 -7.46
C TYR A 97 2.04 10.44 -7.43
N VAL A 98 3.17 11.13 -7.64
CA VAL A 98 3.24 12.59 -7.75
C VAL A 98 2.43 13.09 -8.95
N CYS A 99 2.49 12.37 -10.08
CA CYS A 99 1.79 12.68 -11.32
C CYS A 99 0.25 12.66 -11.20
N GLN A 100 -0.29 12.04 -10.15
CA GLN A 100 -1.73 12.04 -9.89
C GLN A 100 -2.23 13.38 -9.32
N ARG A 101 -1.32 14.27 -8.90
CA ARG A 101 -1.68 15.62 -8.48
C ARG A 101 -1.97 16.48 -9.72
N PRO A 102 -3.11 17.21 -9.78
CA PRO A 102 -3.45 18.02 -10.95
C PRO A 102 -2.35 18.97 -11.42
N ALA A 103 -1.57 19.53 -10.49
CA ALA A 103 -0.46 20.46 -10.81
C ALA A 103 0.70 19.83 -11.60
N HIS A 104 0.90 18.51 -11.51
CA HIS A 104 2.06 17.83 -12.11
C HIS A 104 1.70 16.89 -13.27
N ARG A 105 0.39 16.68 -13.50
CA ARG A 105 -0.12 15.73 -14.50
C ARG A 105 0.44 15.98 -15.90
N ASN A 106 0.33 17.21 -16.40
CA ASN A 106 0.76 17.56 -17.76
C ASN A 106 2.25 17.32 -17.97
N ALA A 107 3.09 17.67 -16.98
CA ALA A 107 4.53 17.45 -17.07
C ALA A 107 4.84 15.93 -17.12
N CYS A 108 4.16 15.13 -16.29
CA CYS A 108 4.34 13.68 -16.31
C CYS A 108 3.90 13.03 -17.63
N GLU A 109 2.81 13.51 -18.24
CA GLU A 109 2.35 13.04 -19.55
C GLU A 109 3.36 13.37 -20.65
N GLN A 110 3.89 14.60 -20.66
CA GLN A 110 4.94 15.01 -21.60
C GLN A 110 6.23 14.18 -21.48
N HIS A 111 6.56 13.77 -20.25
CA HIS A 111 7.74 12.95 -19.95
C HIS A 111 7.46 11.44 -19.94
N GLU A 112 6.27 11.01 -20.37
CA GLU A 112 5.86 9.60 -20.50
C GLU A 112 6.13 8.77 -19.22
N VAL A 113 5.93 9.33 -18.03
CA VAL A 113 6.30 8.66 -16.76
C VAL A 113 5.66 7.27 -16.65
N TYR A 114 4.39 7.15 -17.07
CA TYR A 114 3.64 5.90 -17.01
C TYR A 114 4.12 4.86 -18.01
N GLU A 115 4.47 5.26 -19.23
CA GLU A 115 5.02 4.38 -20.25
C GLU A 115 6.43 3.92 -19.86
N ARG A 116 7.24 4.81 -19.28
CA ARG A 116 8.55 4.48 -18.73
C ARG A 116 8.44 3.45 -17.62
N LEU A 117 7.51 3.63 -16.69
CA LEU A 117 7.24 2.67 -15.62
C LEU A 117 6.84 1.30 -16.19
N ALA A 118 5.92 1.29 -17.16
CA ALA A 118 5.47 0.07 -17.83
C ALA A 118 6.58 -0.63 -18.65
N ARG A 119 7.54 0.13 -19.20
CA ARG A 119 8.73 -0.43 -19.87
C ARG A 119 9.75 -0.98 -18.87
N SER A 120 9.86 -0.36 -17.70
CA SER A 120 10.81 -0.77 -16.67
C SER A 120 10.41 -2.05 -15.94
N ASP A 121 9.11 -2.36 -15.85
CA ASP A 121 8.61 -3.58 -15.21
C ASP A 121 7.36 -4.14 -15.93
N PRO A 122 7.51 -4.62 -17.18
CA PRO A 122 6.38 -5.07 -17.99
C PRO A 122 5.69 -6.33 -17.45
N GLY A 123 6.36 -7.08 -16.57
CA GLY A 123 5.83 -8.29 -15.94
C GLY A 123 4.88 -8.02 -14.77
N ASN A 124 4.70 -6.77 -14.36
CA ASN A 124 3.88 -6.40 -13.20
C ASN A 124 2.57 -5.73 -13.63
N ALA A 125 1.43 -6.35 -13.32
CA ALA A 125 0.10 -5.82 -13.67
C ALA A 125 -0.17 -4.45 -13.06
N ALA A 126 0.36 -4.18 -11.86
CA ALA A 126 0.09 -2.94 -11.14
C ALA A 126 0.54 -1.70 -11.95
N VAL A 127 1.68 -1.78 -12.67
CA VAL A 127 2.19 -0.63 -13.44
C VAL A 127 1.28 -0.16 -14.57
N TYR A 128 0.37 -1.01 -15.03
CA TYR A 128 -0.59 -0.67 -16.08
C TYR A 128 -1.88 -0.07 -15.51
N LEU A 129 -2.24 -0.46 -14.29
CA LEU A 129 -3.53 -0.14 -13.66
C LEU A 129 -3.44 1.06 -12.71
N TRP A 130 -2.30 1.19 -12.03
CA TRP A 130 -2.06 2.15 -10.95
C TRP A 130 -1.84 3.59 -11.38
N PRO A 131 -0.94 3.85 -12.35
CA PRO A 131 -0.44 5.20 -12.56
C PRO A 131 -1.47 6.12 -13.20
N ARG A 132 -2.43 5.54 -13.93
CA ARG A 132 -3.51 6.28 -14.59
C ARG A 132 -4.84 6.12 -13.88
N ALA A 133 -4.86 6.03 -12.54
CA ALA A 133 -6.07 5.73 -11.82
C ALA A 133 -7.15 6.83 -11.99
N TRP A 134 -7.89 6.75 -13.10
CA TRP A 134 -9.31 6.99 -13.30
C TRP A 134 -9.89 8.29 -12.72
N GLN A 135 -9.11 9.36 -12.73
CA GLN A 135 -9.59 10.69 -12.35
C GLN A 135 -10.36 11.34 -13.51
N SER A 136 -11.69 11.22 -13.47
CA SER A 136 -12.70 12.14 -14.04
C SER A 136 -12.36 12.82 -15.38
N VAL A 137 -11.99 12.05 -16.40
CA VAL A 137 -11.99 12.51 -17.79
C VAL A 137 -13.29 11.99 -18.44
N ASP A 138 -13.73 12.59 -19.52
CA ASP A 138 -14.98 12.25 -20.23
C ASP A 138 -15.10 10.73 -20.51
N ASP A 139 -16.26 10.14 -20.18
CA ASP A 139 -16.46 8.70 -19.90
C ASP A 139 -16.08 7.77 -21.08
N ARG A 140 -16.09 8.26 -22.33
CA ARG A 140 -15.90 7.41 -23.52
C ARG A 140 -14.45 7.22 -23.96
N GLU A 141 -13.60 8.24 -23.92
CA GLU A 141 -12.19 8.09 -24.30
C GLU A 141 -11.40 7.35 -23.21
N LEU A 142 -11.80 7.51 -21.94
CA LEU A 142 -11.27 6.71 -20.84
C LEU A 142 -11.60 5.24 -20.96
N ALA A 143 -12.82 4.87 -21.39
CA ALA A 143 -13.23 3.47 -21.52
C ALA A 143 -12.35 2.67 -22.51
N VAL A 144 -11.92 3.31 -23.61
CA VAL A 144 -11.03 2.64 -24.59
C VAL A 144 -9.59 2.56 -24.09
N LEU A 145 -9.12 3.61 -23.39
CA LEU A 145 -7.79 3.61 -22.78
C LEU A 145 -7.71 2.59 -21.64
N SER A 146 -8.77 2.45 -20.86
CA SER A 146 -8.84 1.48 -19.78
C SER A 146 -8.88 0.05 -20.29
N ASP A 147 -9.63 -0.26 -21.35
CA ASP A 147 -9.62 -1.60 -21.97
C ASP A 147 -8.21 -2.02 -22.38
N LYS A 148 -7.48 -1.13 -23.07
CA LYS A 148 -6.10 -1.41 -23.47
C LYS A 148 -5.18 -1.65 -22.28
N GLN A 149 -5.37 -0.90 -21.19
CA GLN A 149 -4.57 -1.08 -19.98
C GLN A 149 -4.91 -2.37 -19.25
N ILE A 150 -6.20 -2.70 -19.11
CA ILE A 150 -6.68 -3.96 -18.54
C ILE A 150 -6.16 -5.15 -19.36
N LEU A 151 -6.20 -5.08 -20.68
CA LEU A 151 -5.67 -6.13 -21.56
C LEU A 151 -4.14 -6.27 -21.52
N ARG A 152 -3.41 -5.20 -21.19
CA ARG A 152 -1.96 -5.27 -20.94
C ARG A 152 -1.67 -5.84 -19.57
N ALA A 153 -2.33 -5.32 -18.54
CA ALA A 153 -2.22 -5.79 -17.16
C ALA A 153 -2.54 -7.28 -17.04
N SER A 154 -3.56 -7.75 -17.75
CA SER A 154 -3.93 -9.16 -17.74
C SER A 154 -2.86 -10.06 -18.38
N ARG A 155 -1.89 -9.55 -19.14
CA ARG A 155 -0.80 -10.36 -19.70
C ARG A 155 0.42 -10.44 -18.78
N ALA A 156 0.44 -9.67 -17.71
CA ALA A 156 1.51 -9.67 -16.73
C ALA A 156 1.56 -11.00 -15.94
N GLU A 157 2.61 -11.11 -15.12
CA GLU A 157 2.96 -12.32 -14.38
C GLU A 157 2.77 -12.15 -12.86
N ARG A 158 2.86 -10.92 -12.36
CA ARG A 158 2.75 -10.60 -10.93
C ARG A 158 1.98 -9.31 -10.68
N PHE A 159 1.62 -9.06 -9.43
CA PHE A 159 1.01 -7.80 -9.00
C PHE A 159 1.78 -7.24 -7.77
N ASP A 160 2.55 -6.18 -7.99
CA ASP A 160 3.47 -5.64 -6.98
C ASP A 160 3.36 -4.10 -6.90
N SER A 161 3.10 -3.58 -5.70
CA SER A 161 3.01 -2.13 -5.40
C SER A 161 4.32 -1.49 -4.94
N TYR A 162 5.43 -2.24 -4.95
CA TYR A 162 6.76 -1.89 -4.42
C TYR A 162 6.81 -1.58 -2.92
N PHE A 163 5.73 -1.87 -2.20
CA PHE A 163 5.57 -1.56 -0.78
C PHE A 163 6.78 -1.93 0.07
N GLY A 164 7.22 -3.19 0.01
CA GLY A 164 8.31 -3.66 0.87
C GLY A 164 9.65 -3.00 0.55
N ARG A 165 9.92 -2.75 -0.73
CA ARG A 165 11.15 -2.07 -1.17
C ARG A 165 11.18 -0.62 -0.69
N ASP A 166 10.05 0.06 -0.81
CA ASP A 166 9.90 1.44 -0.34
C ASP A 166 10.07 1.53 1.18
N ALA A 167 9.43 0.64 1.93
CA ALA A 167 9.52 0.61 3.38
C ALA A 167 10.96 0.36 3.86
N HIS A 168 11.66 -0.61 3.26
CA HIS A 168 13.04 -0.91 3.59
C HIS A 168 14.00 0.24 3.26
N LEU A 169 13.91 0.82 2.06
CA LEU A 169 14.77 1.95 1.70
C LEU A 169 14.52 3.16 2.60
N LEU A 170 13.26 3.53 2.81
CA LEU A 170 12.92 4.69 3.64
C LEU A 170 13.43 4.51 5.06
N TYR A 171 13.39 3.30 5.59
CA TYR A 171 13.98 2.99 6.89
C TYR A 171 15.50 3.20 6.89
N ASP A 172 16.22 2.64 5.91
CA ASP A 172 17.68 2.76 5.83
C ASP A 172 18.12 4.23 5.76
N LEU A 173 17.42 5.04 4.96
CA LEU A 173 17.70 6.48 4.85
C LEU A 173 17.34 7.26 6.11
N SER A 174 16.25 6.89 6.77
CA SER A 174 15.87 7.49 8.06
C SER A 174 16.89 7.17 9.15
N LEU A 175 17.40 5.93 9.17
CA LEU A 175 18.41 5.50 10.12
C LEU A 175 19.75 6.23 9.90
N GLU A 176 20.18 6.39 8.64
CA GLU A 176 21.36 7.19 8.30
C GLU A 176 21.21 8.64 8.77
N LEU A 177 20.03 9.23 8.53
CA LEU A 177 19.75 10.61 8.94
C LEU A 177 19.84 10.78 10.45
N VAL A 178 19.13 9.95 11.22
CA VAL A 178 19.14 10.05 12.69
C VAL A 178 20.51 9.77 13.28
N THR A 179 21.30 8.90 12.65
CA THR A 179 22.68 8.65 13.08
C THR A 179 23.55 9.90 12.94
N ARG A 180 23.33 10.72 11.89
CA ARG A 180 24.09 11.96 11.66
C ARG A 180 23.50 13.18 12.38
N HIS A 181 22.18 13.19 12.57
CA HIS A 181 21.40 14.28 13.12
C HIS A 181 20.38 13.71 14.12
N PRO A 182 20.84 13.34 15.34
CA PRO A 182 19.96 12.73 16.32
C PRO A 182 18.82 13.68 16.70
N HIS A 183 17.59 13.16 16.72
CA HIS A 183 16.42 13.88 17.20
C HIS A 183 16.60 14.19 18.70
N PRO A 184 16.21 15.39 19.18
CA PRO A 184 16.46 15.82 20.57
C PRO A 184 15.76 14.96 21.62
N ASP A 185 14.56 14.46 21.33
CA ASP A 185 13.96 13.35 22.05
C ASP A 185 14.37 12.08 21.32
N THR A 186 14.97 11.11 22.02
CA THR A 186 15.46 9.86 21.43
C THR A 186 14.33 9.14 20.68
N PHE A 187 14.17 9.45 19.40
CA PHE A 187 13.48 8.58 18.46
C PHE A 187 14.27 7.30 18.50
N THR A 188 13.75 6.32 19.25
CA THR A 188 14.29 4.99 19.24
C THR A 188 14.27 4.51 17.79
N ALA A 189 15.10 3.53 17.45
CA ALA A 189 15.02 2.88 16.15
C ALA A 189 13.58 2.43 15.82
N GLY A 190 12.77 2.13 16.85
CA GLY A 190 11.35 1.86 16.78
C GLY A 190 10.48 3.03 16.30
N GLY A 191 10.76 4.28 16.70
CA GLY A 191 10.01 5.44 16.21
C GLY A 191 10.20 5.71 14.71
N LEU A 192 11.41 5.47 14.18
CA LEU A 192 11.72 5.65 12.74
C LEU A 192 11.11 4.54 11.89
N ALA A 193 11.24 3.30 12.38
CA ALA A 193 10.57 2.11 11.88
C ALA A 193 9.08 2.33 11.71
N TRP A 194 8.45 2.87 12.74
CA TRP A 194 7.04 3.20 12.77
C TRP A 194 6.65 4.22 11.70
N GLN A 195 7.39 5.33 11.61
CA GLN A 195 7.11 6.36 10.63
C GLN A 195 7.27 5.87 9.18
N ALA A 196 8.35 5.11 8.89
CA ALA A 196 8.55 4.54 7.57
C ALA A 196 7.38 3.61 7.20
N TYR A 197 7.02 2.68 8.09
CA TYR A 197 5.91 1.77 7.88
C TYR A 197 4.58 2.50 7.64
N TRP A 198 4.24 3.52 8.44
CA TRP A 198 2.98 4.26 8.28
C TRP A 198 2.95 5.14 7.05
N LEU A 199 4.07 5.79 6.71
CA LEU A 199 4.18 6.54 5.46
C LEU A 199 3.90 5.64 4.26
N VAL A 200 4.42 4.41 4.26
CA VAL A 200 4.18 3.48 3.14
C VAL A 200 2.82 2.79 3.24
N THR A 201 2.31 2.48 4.44
CA THR A 201 0.99 1.84 4.63
C THR A 201 -0.16 2.78 4.27
N GLY A 202 -0.06 4.05 4.65
CA GLY A 202 -1.00 5.09 4.22
C GLY A 202 -1.02 5.25 2.70
N MET A 203 0.14 5.10 2.05
CA MET A 203 0.22 5.04 0.59
C MET A 203 -0.54 3.84 0.05
N ILE A 204 -0.34 2.59 0.55
CA ILE A 204 -1.10 1.41 0.08
C ILE A 204 -2.61 1.61 0.23
N ILE A 205 -3.09 2.11 1.37
CA ILE A 205 -4.54 2.28 1.59
C ILE A 205 -5.12 3.30 0.61
N SER A 206 -4.46 4.47 0.50
CA SER A 206 -4.84 5.50 -0.47
C SER A 206 -4.81 4.95 -1.89
N ASP A 207 -3.80 4.15 -2.16
CA ASP A 207 -3.63 3.46 -3.40
C ASP A 207 -4.84 2.55 -3.68
N MET A 208 -5.19 1.65 -2.78
CA MET A 208 -6.24 0.69 -3.05
C MET A 208 -7.63 1.30 -3.28
N GLN A 209 -7.92 2.46 -2.65
CA GLN A 209 -9.13 3.24 -2.96
C GLN A 209 -9.20 3.66 -4.44
N ARG A 210 -8.05 3.89 -5.08
CA ARG A 210 -7.95 4.29 -6.49
C ARG A 210 -8.22 3.14 -7.46
N LEU A 211 -8.30 1.90 -6.99
CA LEU A 211 -8.76 0.78 -7.81
C LEU A 211 -10.28 0.71 -7.94
N ALA A 212 -11.07 1.47 -7.17
CA ALA A 212 -12.54 1.41 -7.26
C ALA A 212 -13.10 1.58 -8.70
N PRO A 213 -12.53 2.40 -9.59
CA PRO A 213 -12.97 2.48 -10.97
C PRO A 213 -12.66 1.23 -11.81
N LEU A 214 -11.57 0.51 -11.54
CA LEU A 214 -11.29 -0.80 -12.16
C LEU A 214 -12.44 -1.77 -11.90
N PHE A 215 -12.96 -1.78 -10.67
CA PHE A 215 -14.08 -2.65 -10.30
C PHE A 215 -15.32 -2.34 -11.14
N ARG A 216 -15.70 -1.06 -11.21
CA ARG A 216 -16.87 -0.63 -12.00
C ARG A 216 -16.71 -0.97 -13.48
N HIS A 217 -15.55 -0.67 -14.06
CA HIS A 217 -15.27 -0.94 -15.47
C HIS A 217 -15.30 -2.45 -15.79
N CYS A 218 -14.71 -3.27 -14.93
CA CYS A 218 -14.78 -4.72 -15.11
C CYS A 218 -16.21 -5.27 -14.94
N GLU A 219 -17.01 -4.74 -14.01
CA GLU A 219 -18.42 -5.12 -13.86
C GLU A 219 -19.27 -4.72 -15.08
N GLU A 220 -19.03 -3.55 -15.65
CA GLU A 220 -19.67 -3.10 -16.89
C GLU A 220 -19.29 -4.01 -18.05
N GLY A 221 -18.01 -4.35 -18.19
CA GLY A 221 -17.53 -5.30 -19.21
C GLY A 221 -18.21 -6.68 -19.14
N VAL A 222 -18.46 -7.18 -17.93
CA VAL A 222 -19.21 -8.43 -17.72
C VAL A 222 -20.69 -8.26 -18.11
N ARG A 223 -21.33 -7.16 -17.69
CA ARG A 223 -22.74 -6.87 -18.00
C ARG A 223 -22.99 -6.71 -19.50
N GLU A 224 -22.04 -6.13 -20.23
CA GLU A 224 -22.11 -5.93 -21.68
C GLU A 224 -21.71 -7.18 -22.50
N VAL A 225 -21.38 -8.29 -21.84
CA VAL A 225 -20.98 -9.56 -22.48
C VAL A 225 -19.74 -9.39 -23.38
N ASN A 226 -18.77 -8.62 -22.91
CA ASN A 226 -17.47 -8.50 -23.57
C ASN A 226 -16.51 -9.59 -23.05
N ASP A 227 -16.54 -10.77 -23.67
CA ASP A 227 -15.75 -11.95 -23.28
C ASP A 227 -14.24 -11.66 -23.11
N THR A 228 -13.71 -10.75 -23.94
CA THR A 228 -12.28 -10.39 -23.91
C THR A 228 -11.94 -9.56 -22.67
N LEU A 229 -12.76 -8.55 -22.38
CA LEU A 229 -12.59 -7.71 -21.19
C LEU A 229 -12.87 -8.49 -19.91
N GLU A 230 -13.92 -9.31 -19.90
CA GLU A 230 -14.24 -10.22 -18.81
C GLU A 230 -13.04 -11.12 -18.47
N THR A 231 -12.52 -11.84 -19.46
CA THR A 231 -11.39 -12.77 -19.26
C THR A 231 -10.17 -12.03 -18.69
N ALA A 232 -9.91 -10.82 -19.19
CA ALA A 232 -8.83 -9.98 -18.69
C ALA A 232 -9.03 -9.57 -17.22
N CYS A 233 -10.26 -9.19 -16.85
CA CYS A 233 -10.60 -8.81 -15.48
C CYS A 233 -10.51 -9.99 -14.51
N PHE A 234 -10.97 -11.18 -14.88
CA PHE A 234 -10.76 -12.39 -14.07
C PHE A 234 -9.29 -12.74 -13.92
N ARG A 235 -8.48 -12.58 -14.98
CA ARG A 235 -7.04 -12.82 -14.90
C ARG A 235 -6.34 -11.81 -13.98
N ILE A 236 -6.71 -10.54 -14.02
CA ILE A 236 -6.18 -9.53 -13.08
C ILE A 236 -6.59 -9.86 -11.64
N ALA A 237 -7.85 -10.23 -11.41
CA ALA A 237 -8.31 -10.65 -10.09
C ALA A 237 -7.49 -11.85 -9.55
N GLY A 238 -7.20 -12.83 -10.42
CA GLY A 238 -6.29 -13.94 -10.13
C GLY A 238 -4.86 -13.49 -9.82
N LEU A 239 -4.27 -12.60 -10.62
CA LEU A 239 -2.94 -12.04 -10.36
C LEU A 239 -2.86 -11.33 -9.01
N MET A 240 -3.87 -10.53 -8.66
CA MET A 240 -3.93 -9.84 -7.36
C MET A 240 -4.06 -10.82 -6.20
N LYS A 241 -4.89 -11.85 -6.35
CA LYS A 241 -5.18 -12.89 -5.34
C LYS A 241 -4.00 -13.83 -5.10
N ASP A 242 -3.41 -14.33 -6.18
CA ASP A 242 -2.47 -15.45 -6.14
C ASP A 242 -1.01 -14.97 -6.22
N HIS A 243 -0.77 -13.82 -6.85
CA HIS A 243 0.56 -13.25 -7.09
C HIS A 243 0.69 -11.80 -6.60
N GLY A 244 -0.23 -11.36 -5.74
CA GLY A 244 -0.16 -10.06 -5.06
C GLY A 244 0.83 -10.10 -3.91
N ASN A 245 1.76 -9.15 -3.89
CA ASN A 245 2.75 -9.06 -2.81
C ASN A 245 2.24 -8.42 -1.52
N THR A 246 0.96 -8.02 -1.47
CA THR A 246 0.30 -7.45 -0.29
C THR A 246 -0.92 -8.27 0.11
N VAL A 247 -1.19 -8.35 1.41
CA VAL A 247 -2.42 -8.93 1.97
C VAL A 247 -3.62 -8.16 1.41
N LEU A 248 -3.50 -6.82 1.36
CA LEU A 248 -4.55 -5.98 0.80
C LEU A 248 -4.78 -6.28 -0.69
N GLY A 249 -3.72 -6.37 -1.51
CA GLY A 249 -3.84 -6.77 -2.91
C GLY A 249 -4.56 -8.11 -3.09
N THR A 250 -4.26 -9.09 -2.23
CA THR A 250 -4.94 -10.40 -2.23
C THR A 250 -6.44 -10.26 -1.94
N MET A 251 -6.80 -9.49 -0.91
CA MET A 251 -8.21 -9.23 -0.57
C MET A 251 -8.96 -8.51 -1.70
N PHE A 252 -8.32 -7.53 -2.36
CA PHE A 252 -8.88 -6.84 -3.51
C PHE A 252 -9.10 -7.77 -4.71
N GLY A 253 -8.15 -8.67 -4.99
CA GLY A 253 -8.29 -9.68 -6.04
C GLY A 253 -9.53 -10.56 -5.84
N ARG A 254 -9.74 -11.06 -4.61
CA ARG A 254 -10.95 -11.84 -4.27
C ARG A 254 -12.23 -11.01 -4.36
N ALA A 255 -12.20 -9.77 -3.88
CA ALA A 255 -13.36 -8.89 -3.92
C ALA A 255 -13.77 -8.59 -5.38
N LEU A 256 -12.79 -8.39 -6.27
CA LEU A 256 -13.03 -8.20 -7.70
C LEU A 256 -13.63 -9.47 -8.32
N GLU A 257 -12.99 -10.62 -8.14
CA GLU A 257 -13.48 -11.92 -8.65
C GLU A 257 -14.92 -12.20 -8.22
N ARG A 258 -15.22 -12.00 -6.93
CA ARG A 258 -16.57 -12.15 -6.37
C ARG A 258 -17.56 -11.21 -7.07
N ARG A 259 -17.23 -9.92 -7.20
CA ARG A 259 -18.11 -8.94 -7.82
C ARG A 259 -18.42 -9.27 -9.28
N LEU A 260 -17.43 -9.76 -10.04
CA LEU A 260 -17.62 -10.21 -11.43
C LEU A 260 -18.54 -11.44 -11.50
N LEU A 261 -18.39 -12.39 -10.59
CA LEU A 261 -19.30 -13.55 -10.52
C LEU A 261 -20.73 -13.15 -10.17
N MET A 262 -20.91 -12.20 -9.24
CA MET A 262 -22.22 -11.67 -8.88
C MET A 262 -22.93 -10.95 -10.04
N GLN A 263 -22.19 -10.35 -10.98
CA GLN A 263 -22.79 -9.77 -12.18
C GLN A 263 -23.41 -10.84 -13.10
N LYS A 264 -22.86 -12.06 -13.09
CA LYS A 264 -23.36 -13.18 -13.89
C LYS A 264 -24.49 -13.92 -13.21
N ASP A 265 -24.35 -14.14 -11.91
CA ASP A 265 -25.30 -14.87 -11.09
C ASP A 265 -25.25 -14.32 -9.65
N PRO A 266 -26.21 -13.44 -9.27
CA PRO A 266 -26.26 -12.85 -7.95
C PRO A 266 -26.40 -13.88 -6.82
N GLU A 267 -26.98 -15.06 -7.10
CA GLU A 267 -27.19 -16.14 -6.14
C GLU A 267 -26.10 -17.23 -6.24
N SER A 268 -25.02 -16.96 -6.98
CA SER A 268 -23.98 -17.95 -7.25
C SER A 268 -23.42 -18.56 -5.96
N PRO A 269 -23.54 -19.90 -5.77
CA PRO A 269 -22.90 -20.58 -4.65
C PRO A 269 -21.39 -20.38 -4.62
N VAL A 270 -20.76 -20.16 -5.79
CA VAL A 270 -19.32 -19.88 -5.92
C VAL A 270 -18.99 -18.48 -5.36
N SER A 271 -19.83 -17.48 -5.63
CA SER A 271 -19.67 -16.14 -5.05
C SER A 271 -19.79 -16.16 -3.53
N LEU A 272 -20.75 -16.90 -2.99
CA LEU A 272 -20.91 -17.08 -1.53
C LEU A 272 -19.69 -17.80 -0.92
N ALA A 273 -19.19 -18.85 -1.58
CA ALA A 273 -17.99 -19.56 -1.15
C ALA A 273 -16.76 -18.64 -1.14
N LEU A 274 -16.58 -17.79 -2.17
CA LEU A 274 -15.50 -16.80 -2.21
C LEU A 274 -15.62 -15.75 -1.11
N TYR A 275 -16.82 -15.26 -0.83
CA TYR A 275 -17.06 -14.33 0.29
C TYR A 275 -16.65 -14.95 1.63
N ARG A 276 -17.09 -16.18 1.89
CA ARG A 276 -16.72 -16.93 3.10
C ARG A 276 -15.20 -17.15 3.18
N LYS A 277 -14.57 -17.54 2.07
CA LYS A 277 -13.10 -17.70 2.00
C LYS A 277 -12.37 -16.39 2.25
N GLN A 278 -12.87 -15.27 1.74
CA GLN A 278 -12.31 -13.93 2.03
C GLN A 278 -12.39 -13.59 3.53
N ARG A 279 -13.53 -13.86 4.19
CA ARG A 279 -13.66 -13.64 5.65
C ARG A 279 -12.70 -14.50 6.45
N LEU A 280 -12.58 -15.79 6.10
CA LEU A 280 -11.62 -16.69 6.76
C LEU A 280 -10.18 -16.25 6.56
N GLU A 281 -9.83 -15.82 5.35
CA GLU A 281 -8.48 -15.34 5.08
C GLU A 281 -8.19 -14.05 5.86
N SER A 282 -9.15 -13.13 5.99
CA SER A 282 -9.02 -11.99 6.91
C SER A 282 -8.77 -12.42 8.35
N LYS A 283 -9.46 -13.47 8.84
CA LYS A 283 -9.24 -14.03 10.19
C LYS A 283 -7.86 -14.68 10.31
N ALA A 284 -7.46 -15.46 9.32
CA ALA A 284 -6.14 -16.10 9.27
C ALA A 284 -5.02 -15.05 9.32
N TRP A 285 -5.16 -13.99 8.53
CA TRP A 285 -4.23 -12.87 8.59
C TRP A 285 -4.29 -12.18 9.94
N GLN A 286 -5.47 -11.86 10.50
CA GLN A 286 -5.59 -11.27 11.85
C GLN A 286 -4.90 -12.11 12.93
N CYS A 287 -5.00 -13.43 12.83
CA CYS A 287 -4.31 -14.39 13.70
C CYS A 287 -2.79 -14.26 13.54
N LEU A 288 -2.28 -14.26 12.30
CA LEU A 288 -0.84 -14.07 12.02
C LEU A 288 -0.36 -12.64 12.38
N TYR A 289 -1.25 -11.66 12.32
CA TYR A 289 -0.99 -10.25 12.62
C TYR A 289 -0.74 -9.99 14.12
N GLN A 290 -1.11 -10.91 15.01
CA GLN A 290 -0.95 -10.75 16.47
C GLN A 290 0.50 -10.42 16.87
N THR A 291 1.48 -10.82 16.07
CA THR A 291 2.92 -10.56 16.29
C THR A 291 3.41 -9.17 16.00
N LEU A 292 2.70 -8.40 15.19
CA LEU A 292 3.30 -7.19 14.61
C LEU A 292 3.28 -6.01 15.55
N TRP A 293 2.75 -6.18 16.76
CA TRP A 293 2.41 -5.03 17.54
C TRP A 293 2.52 -5.19 19.07
N PRO A 294 3.72 -5.38 19.62
CA PRO A 294 4.19 -4.23 20.34
C PRO A 294 4.40 -3.11 19.31
N ASN A 295 3.58 -2.06 19.40
CA ASN A 295 3.93 -0.79 18.78
C ASN A 295 5.44 -0.58 19.05
N PRO A 296 6.30 -0.26 18.08
CA PRO A 296 7.72 -0.02 18.37
C PRO A 296 7.95 1.13 19.36
N LEU A 297 6.92 1.93 19.64
CA LEU A 297 6.85 2.89 20.76
C LEU A 297 6.54 2.23 22.12
N GLU A 298 6.02 1.01 22.12
CA GLU A 298 5.67 0.15 23.26
C GLU A 298 6.68 -1.00 23.50
N ASP A 299 7.47 -1.42 22.50
CA ASP A 299 8.69 -2.25 22.69
C ASP A 299 9.97 -1.45 22.36
N PRO A 300 10.45 -0.62 23.29
CA PRO A 300 11.71 0.10 23.14
C PRO A 300 12.95 -0.81 23.12
N GLY A 301 12.80 -2.12 23.29
CA GLY A 301 13.88 -3.10 23.34
C GLY A 301 14.35 -3.60 21.97
N MET A 302 13.56 -3.42 20.90
CA MET A 302 13.93 -3.93 19.58
C MET A 302 15.13 -3.19 18.99
N ALA A 303 16.19 -3.93 18.68
CA ALA A 303 17.39 -3.36 18.08
C ALA A 303 17.13 -2.91 16.63
N ALA A 304 17.75 -1.80 16.22
CA ALA A 304 17.65 -1.27 14.85
C ALA A 304 18.01 -2.31 13.77
N SER A 305 19.03 -3.13 14.04
CA SER A 305 19.47 -4.19 13.14
C SER A 305 18.42 -5.30 12.97
N GLU A 306 17.68 -5.61 14.04
CA GLU A 306 16.62 -6.61 13.99
C GLU A 306 15.46 -6.08 13.14
N PHE A 307 15.03 -4.84 13.37
CA PHE A 307 13.96 -4.24 12.59
C PHE A 307 14.34 -4.08 11.11
N ARG A 308 15.58 -3.65 10.83
CA ARG A 308 16.12 -3.60 9.46
C ARG A 308 16.00 -4.95 8.76
N GLU A 309 16.34 -6.03 9.45
CA GLU A 309 16.22 -7.39 8.90
C GLU A 309 14.76 -7.76 8.63
N ARG A 310 13.82 -7.38 9.52
CA ARG A 310 12.39 -7.57 9.26
C ARG A 310 11.95 -6.84 7.99
N LEU A 311 12.35 -5.58 7.79
CA LEU A 311 12.01 -4.83 6.57
C LEU A 311 12.68 -5.38 5.30
N ARG A 312 13.92 -5.90 5.42
CA ARG A 312 14.58 -6.60 4.33
C ARG A 312 13.76 -7.82 3.89
N LEU A 313 13.28 -8.63 4.85
CA LEU A 313 12.39 -9.76 4.56
C LEU A 313 11.09 -9.31 3.89
N LEU A 314 10.49 -8.19 4.31
CA LEU A 314 9.32 -7.61 3.65
C LEU A 314 9.61 -7.22 2.20
N SER A 315 10.77 -6.61 1.94
CA SER A 315 11.23 -6.26 0.59
C SER A 315 11.44 -7.48 -0.30
N ASP A 316 12.00 -8.56 0.25
CA ASP A 316 12.40 -9.74 -0.51
C ASP A 316 11.25 -10.73 -0.76
N LEU A 317 10.37 -10.90 0.24
CA LEU A 317 9.30 -11.91 0.23
C LEU A 317 7.91 -11.33 -0.11
N GLY A 318 7.73 -10.03 0.07
CA GLY A 318 6.40 -9.41 0.10
C GLY A 318 5.69 -9.62 1.44
N GLU A 319 4.61 -8.89 1.64
CA GLU A 319 3.93 -8.73 2.93
C GLU A 319 3.36 -10.05 3.48
N ARG A 320 2.83 -10.92 2.61
CA ARG A 320 2.22 -12.19 3.02
C ARG A 320 3.22 -13.16 3.64
N GLU A 321 4.24 -13.50 2.88
CA GLU A 321 5.30 -14.41 3.32
C GLU A 321 6.11 -13.80 4.46
N TRP A 322 6.27 -12.47 4.47
CA TRP A 322 6.84 -11.73 5.59
C TRP A 322 6.06 -11.96 6.89
N TYR A 323 4.72 -11.82 6.88
CA TYR A 323 3.91 -12.09 8.07
C TYR A 323 3.99 -13.52 8.55
N GLU A 324 3.95 -14.48 7.64
CA GLU A 324 4.10 -15.89 8.01
C GLU A 324 5.48 -16.14 8.66
N ARG A 325 6.53 -15.54 8.12
CA ARG A 325 7.89 -15.68 8.66
C ARG A 325 8.05 -15.02 10.02
N LEU A 326 7.49 -13.82 10.21
CA LEU A 326 7.52 -13.12 11.50
C LEU A 326 6.69 -13.87 12.55
N ALA A 327 5.53 -14.39 12.16
CA ALA A 327 4.71 -15.26 13.00
C ALA A 327 5.50 -16.46 13.52
N ASP A 328 6.20 -17.17 12.64
CA ASP A 328 7.02 -18.32 13.04
C ASP A 328 8.18 -17.92 13.97
N MET A 329 8.85 -16.79 13.70
CA MET A 329 9.96 -16.30 14.52
C MET A 329 9.51 -15.89 15.93
N ASP A 330 8.40 -15.17 16.02
CA ASP A 330 7.87 -14.71 17.30
C ASP A 330 7.33 -15.89 18.12
N TYR A 331 6.58 -16.82 17.51
CA TYR A 331 6.04 -17.99 18.21
C TYR A 331 7.14 -18.89 18.81
N VAL A 332 8.29 -19.01 18.14
CA VAL A 332 9.45 -19.74 18.69
C VAL A 332 9.98 -19.08 19.96
N THR A 333 9.90 -17.76 20.06
CA THR A 333 10.45 -16.98 21.17
C THR A 333 9.43 -16.81 22.30
N ASN A 334 8.16 -16.61 21.96
CA ASN A 334 7.07 -16.22 22.86
C ASN A 334 5.80 -17.07 22.66
N PRO A 335 5.86 -18.41 22.70
CA PRO A 335 4.70 -19.25 22.36
C PRO A 335 3.49 -19.05 23.28
N GLN A 336 3.71 -18.57 24.51
CA GLN A 336 2.66 -18.29 25.48
C GLN A 336 1.81 -17.05 25.16
N ASP A 337 2.30 -16.17 24.29
CA ASP A 337 1.62 -14.93 23.90
C ASP A 337 0.60 -15.17 22.77
N TRP A 338 0.52 -16.42 22.29
CA TRP A 338 -0.31 -16.82 21.16
C TRP A 338 -1.49 -17.67 21.61
N GLU A 339 -2.69 -17.23 21.23
CA GLU A 339 -3.91 -18.03 21.41
C GLU A 339 -3.96 -19.24 20.47
N ARG A 340 -3.38 -19.10 19.28
CA ARG A 340 -3.27 -20.13 18.25
C ARG A 340 -1.87 -20.08 17.65
N SER A 341 -1.27 -21.23 17.38
CA SER A 341 0.03 -21.29 16.69
C SER A 341 -0.06 -20.73 15.26
N PRO A 342 1.06 -20.24 14.68
CA PRO A 342 1.09 -19.81 13.28
C PRO A 342 0.60 -20.89 12.30
N GLN A 343 0.86 -22.16 12.60
CA GLN A 343 0.37 -23.28 11.78
C GLN A 343 -1.17 -23.39 11.84
N GLU A 344 -1.76 -23.26 13.02
CA GLU A 344 -3.22 -23.23 13.19
C GLU A 344 -3.84 -22.00 12.51
N CYS A 345 -3.21 -20.82 12.62
CA CYS A 345 -3.64 -19.63 11.90
C CYS A 345 -3.67 -19.84 10.37
N ARG A 346 -2.61 -20.46 9.81
CA ARG A 346 -2.53 -20.76 8.37
C ARG A 346 -3.60 -21.78 7.94
N ALA A 347 -3.87 -22.78 8.77
CA ALA A 347 -4.87 -23.81 8.51
C ALA A 347 -6.30 -23.25 8.38
N LEU A 348 -6.59 -22.06 8.94
CA LEU A 348 -7.88 -21.39 8.76
C LEU A 348 -8.20 -21.09 7.28
N ARG A 349 -7.18 -20.90 6.44
CA ARG A 349 -7.37 -20.60 5.00
C ARG A 349 -7.78 -21.81 4.18
N ASP A 350 -7.51 -22.99 4.72
CA ASP A 350 -7.76 -24.29 4.09
C ASP A 350 -9.06 -24.93 4.60
N LEU A 351 -9.80 -24.25 5.52
CA LEU A 351 -11.10 -24.71 5.96
C LEU A 351 -12.11 -24.69 4.81
N GLU A 352 -12.92 -25.74 4.74
CA GLU A 352 -14.00 -25.91 3.77
C GLU A 352 -15.24 -26.50 4.45
N GLY A 353 -16.39 -26.46 3.75
CA GLY A 353 -17.62 -27.11 4.20
C GLY A 353 -18.12 -26.63 5.58
N GLU A 354 -18.52 -27.57 6.43
CA GLU A 354 -19.09 -27.29 7.76
C GLU A 354 -18.08 -26.65 8.72
N ALA A 355 -16.79 -27.01 8.63
CA ALA A 355 -15.75 -26.43 9.49
C ALA A 355 -15.54 -24.94 9.20
N LEU A 356 -15.64 -24.55 7.93
CA LEU A 356 -15.64 -23.15 7.52
C LEU A 356 -16.87 -22.39 8.03
N ILE A 357 -18.05 -23.01 8.00
CA ILE A 357 -19.28 -22.38 8.50
C ILE A 357 -19.18 -22.16 10.02
N ALA A 358 -18.79 -23.18 10.78
CA ALA A 358 -18.64 -23.08 12.23
C ALA A 358 -17.65 -21.98 12.65
N GLU A 359 -16.49 -21.89 11.98
CA GLU A 359 -15.48 -20.86 12.27
C GLU A 359 -15.97 -19.44 11.96
N LEU A 360 -16.88 -19.30 10.98
CA LEU A 360 -17.50 -18.02 10.60
C LEU A 360 -18.68 -17.64 11.50
N ASP A 361 -19.49 -18.59 11.96
CA ASP A 361 -20.62 -18.34 12.86
C ASP A 361 -20.14 -17.80 14.23
N GLU A 362 -18.93 -18.20 14.67
CA GLU A 362 -18.27 -17.62 15.85
C GLU A 362 -17.89 -16.14 15.69
N LEU A 363 -17.75 -15.63 14.45
CA LEU A 363 -17.31 -14.26 14.18
C LEU A 363 -18.44 -13.23 14.19
N ASP A 364 -19.69 -13.67 14.04
CA ASP A 364 -20.81 -12.76 13.80
C ASP A 364 -22.14 -13.42 14.19
N PRO A 365 -22.56 -13.35 15.46
CA PRO A 365 -23.88 -13.84 15.85
C PRO A 365 -25.04 -12.99 15.29
N TYR A 366 -24.76 -11.98 14.46
CA TYR A 366 -25.72 -10.96 14.01
C TYR A 366 -25.87 -10.82 12.49
N ASP A 367 -25.30 -11.73 11.69
CA ASP A 367 -25.59 -11.82 10.23
C ASP A 367 -26.80 -12.73 9.95
#